data_AF-A0A1E5BID5-F1
#
_entry.id   AF-A0A1E5BID5-F1
#
_cell.length_a   1.000
_cell.length_b   1.000
_cell.length_c   1.000
_cell.angle_alpha   90.00
_cell.angle_beta   90.00
_cell.angle_gamma   90.00
#
_symmetry.space_group_name_H-M   'P 1'
#
loop_
_entity.id
_entity.type
_entity.pdbx_description
1 polymer ?
#
loop_
_entity_poly.entity_id
_entity_poly.type
_entity_poly.pdbx_seq_one_letter_code
_entity_poly.pdbx_strand_id
1 'polypeptide(L)'
;MVRLLTISNPRAAQAFIDYLASRQIEVRMMPEGEGQFALWLLDEQHQVEVEAELQHFLSDPTDKKYQAASWTMAETRTSVFSYNTPSFIGMIKAKAGPVTLIGMSVCMVVFVLLQFGLQNRLFSLLHFPAEPSQQIQVWRWFTHAILHFSAMHIVFNVLWWWQLGGDIEKRLGSRKLLQLFAVSAALSGAGQYFVEGANFGGLSGVVYALVGYLWVIGTKVPQLGLSMPKPLIGFMLVWLVLGFVQPYMAIANTAHLVGLLSGVLVGLLDASNKKFRNMQ
;
A
#
# COMPACT_ATOMS: atom_id res chain seq x y z
N MET A 1 -9.74 44.15 7.17
CA MET A 1 -9.17 42.78 7.01
C MET A 1 -8.88 42.58 5.55
N VAL A 2 -7.62 42.39 5.18
CA VAL A 2 -7.16 42.29 3.79
C VAL A 2 -6.73 40.87 3.48
N ARG A 3 -7.18 40.32 2.35
CA ARG A 3 -6.75 39.00 1.86
C ARG A 3 -5.38 39.13 1.20
N LEU A 4 -4.41 38.36 1.67
CA LEU A 4 -3.02 38.41 1.20
C LEU A 4 -2.79 37.41 0.06
N LEU A 5 -2.86 36.11 0.35
CA LEU A 5 -2.69 35.05 -0.65
C LEU A 5 -3.29 33.72 -0.20
N THR A 6 -3.33 32.77 -1.12
CA THR A 6 -3.64 31.37 -0.85
C THR A 6 -2.36 30.53 -0.92
N ILE A 7 -2.11 29.68 0.08
CA ILE A 7 -0.94 28.82 0.18
C ILE A 7 -1.35 27.37 0.46
N SER A 8 -0.69 26.43 -0.19
CA SER A 8 -0.94 24.99 -0.08
C SER A 8 -0.09 24.30 1.00
N ASN A 9 0.99 24.94 1.43
CA ASN A 9 1.90 24.44 2.46
C ASN A 9 1.63 25.13 3.80
N PRO A 10 0.85 24.53 4.70
CA PRO A 10 0.44 25.17 5.94
C PRO A 10 1.60 25.36 6.93
N ARG A 11 2.66 24.54 6.85
CA ARG A 11 3.86 24.72 7.69
C ARG A 11 4.66 25.95 7.28
N ALA A 12 4.82 26.16 5.98
CA ALA A 12 5.49 27.35 5.45
C ALA A 12 4.67 28.61 5.80
N ALA A 13 3.34 28.53 5.60
CA ALA A 13 2.41 29.58 5.97
C ALA A 13 2.51 29.97 7.45
N GLN A 14 2.63 28.96 8.34
CA GLN A 14 2.80 29.20 9.77
C GLN A 14 4.11 29.93 10.08
N ALA A 15 5.23 29.54 9.46
CA ALA A 15 6.52 30.22 9.68
C ALA A 15 6.48 31.71 9.28
N PHE A 16 5.73 32.03 8.23
CA PHE A 16 5.48 33.42 7.82
C PHE A 16 4.61 34.18 8.83
N ILE A 17 3.55 33.56 9.34
CA ILE A 17 2.69 34.15 10.39
C ILE A 17 3.51 34.40 11.66
N ASP A 18 4.35 33.45 12.06
CA ASP A 18 5.19 33.56 13.26
C ASP A 18 6.17 34.74 13.12
N TYR A 19 6.72 34.94 11.93
CA TYR A 19 7.56 36.11 11.63
C TYR A 19 6.79 37.42 11.78
N LEU A 20 5.60 37.53 11.21
CA LEU A 20 4.78 38.75 11.34
C LEU A 20 4.33 38.98 12.79
N ALA A 21 3.97 37.90 13.51
CA ALA A 21 3.64 37.97 14.93
C ALA A 21 4.82 38.46 15.78
N SER A 22 6.06 38.07 15.45
CA SER A 22 7.27 38.59 16.11
C SER A 22 7.46 40.11 15.92
N ARG A 23 6.81 40.67 14.90
CA ARG A 23 6.78 42.11 14.59
C ARG A 23 5.47 42.78 15.03
N GLN A 24 4.67 42.12 15.86
CA GLN A 24 3.37 42.59 16.35
C GLN A 24 2.31 42.80 15.25
N ILE A 25 2.47 42.13 14.11
CA ILE A 25 1.51 42.15 13.00
C ILE A 25 0.67 40.88 13.05
N GLU A 26 -0.63 41.02 13.25
CA GLU A 26 -1.53 39.86 13.33
C GLU A 26 -2.06 39.45 11.95
N VAL A 27 -1.77 38.20 11.57
CA VAL A 27 -2.30 37.54 10.37
C VAL A 27 -3.06 36.28 10.77
N ARG A 28 -4.25 36.09 10.21
CA ARG A 28 -5.05 34.88 10.39
C ARG A 28 -4.99 34.00 9.16
N MET A 29 -4.86 32.70 9.37
CA MET A 29 -4.98 31.68 8.34
C MET A 29 -6.39 31.09 8.37
N MET A 30 -7.05 30.99 7.22
CA MET A 30 -8.38 30.39 7.06
C MET A 30 -8.37 29.31 5.97
N PRO A 31 -9.04 28.16 6.17
CA PRO A 31 -9.12 27.12 5.14
C PRO A 31 -10.04 27.55 3.99
N GLU A 32 -9.60 27.35 2.75
CA GLU A 32 -10.40 27.63 1.52
C GLU A 32 -10.91 26.36 0.82
N GLY A 33 -10.58 25.17 1.33
CA GLY A 33 -10.91 23.88 0.70
C GLY A 33 -9.73 23.32 -0.12
N GLU A 34 -9.82 22.06 -0.54
CA GLU A 34 -8.78 21.38 -1.36
C GLU A 34 -7.34 21.46 -0.81
N GLY A 35 -7.18 21.57 0.51
CA GLY A 35 -5.86 21.70 1.15
C GLY A 35 -5.19 23.07 0.98
N GLN A 36 -5.95 24.07 0.55
CA GLN A 36 -5.52 25.46 0.40
C GLN A 36 -5.90 26.32 1.61
N PHE A 37 -5.06 27.28 1.94
CA PHE A 37 -5.23 28.18 3.07
C PHE A 37 -5.05 29.63 2.65
N ALA A 38 -6.01 30.49 2.96
CA ALA A 38 -5.89 31.93 2.76
C ALA A 38 -5.30 32.62 3.99
N LEU A 39 -4.36 33.54 3.75
CA LEU A 39 -3.83 34.45 4.77
C LEU A 39 -4.59 35.78 4.73
N TRP A 40 -5.00 36.25 5.90
CA TRP A 40 -5.78 37.46 6.10
C TRP A 40 -5.08 38.38 7.09
N LEU A 41 -4.69 39.57 6.64
CA LEU A 41 -4.16 40.62 7.49
C LEU A 41 -5.29 41.30 8.26
N LEU A 42 -5.15 41.41 9.57
CA LEU A 42 -6.18 42.00 10.43
C LEU A 42 -6.22 43.52 10.33
N ASP A 43 -5.05 44.17 10.33
CA ASP A 43 -4.89 45.62 10.27
C ASP A 43 -4.30 46.07 8.93
N GLU A 44 -5.04 46.92 8.22
CA GLU A 44 -4.68 47.39 6.87
C GLU A 44 -3.50 48.36 6.87
N GLN A 45 -3.15 48.94 8.03
CA GLN A 45 -2.02 49.86 8.16
C GLN A 45 -0.68 49.20 7.81
N HIS A 46 -0.57 47.89 7.99
CA HIS A 46 0.64 47.12 7.69
C HIS A 46 0.65 46.51 6.28
N GLN A 47 -0.36 46.78 5.45
CA GLN A 47 -0.53 46.09 4.17
C GLN A 47 0.69 46.21 3.25
N VAL A 48 1.22 47.42 3.05
CA VAL A 48 2.36 47.65 2.15
C VAL A 48 3.61 46.90 2.61
N GLU A 49 3.85 46.89 3.92
CA GLU A 49 4.97 46.19 4.53
C GLU A 49 4.82 44.66 4.42
N VAL A 50 3.62 44.15 4.71
CA VAL A 50 3.32 42.72 4.66
C VAL A 50 3.38 42.20 3.24
N GLU A 51 2.89 42.96 2.24
CA GLU A 51 2.97 42.58 0.83
C GLU A 51 4.42 42.53 0.33
N ALA A 52 5.27 43.49 0.72
CA ALA A 52 6.68 43.47 0.37
C ALA A 52 7.41 42.25 0.96
N GLU A 53 7.15 41.95 2.24
CA GLU A 53 7.72 40.81 2.93
C GLU A 53 7.17 39.47 2.40
N LEU A 54 5.91 39.44 1.98
CA LEU A 54 5.26 38.30 1.34
C LEU A 54 5.94 37.93 0.02
N GLN A 55 6.34 38.92 -0.78
CA GLN A 55 7.11 38.67 -2.01
C GLN A 55 8.47 38.03 -1.69
N HIS A 56 9.15 38.49 -0.64
CA HIS A 56 10.41 37.88 -0.18
C HIS A 56 10.18 36.43 0.26
N PHE A 57 9.15 36.19 1.07
CA PHE A 57 8.78 34.85 1.53
C PHE A 57 8.45 33.90 0.38
N LEU A 58 7.74 34.36 -0.66
CA LEU A 58 7.43 33.54 -1.83
C LEU A 58 8.67 33.18 -2.66
N SER A 59 9.69 34.04 -2.65
CA SER A 59 10.96 33.80 -3.33
C SER A 59 11.90 32.86 -2.56
N ASP A 60 11.94 32.96 -1.23
CA ASP A 60 12.70 32.08 -0.35
C ASP A 60 11.91 31.75 0.94
N PRO A 61 11.02 30.75 0.90
CA PRO A 61 10.23 30.34 2.06
C PRO A 61 11.08 29.72 3.19
N THR A 62 12.34 29.39 2.90
CA THR A 62 13.25 28.69 3.80
C THR A 62 14.24 29.60 4.52
N ASP A 63 14.15 30.91 4.29
CA ASP A 63 14.99 31.92 4.95
C ASP A 63 15.00 31.70 6.47
N LYS A 64 16.21 31.81 7.05
CA LYS A 64 16.48 31.59 8.46
C LYS A 64 15.61 32.47 9.36
N LYS A 65 15.22 33.67 8.90
CA LYS A 65 14.38 34.60 9.69
C LYS A 65 13.01 34.01 10.03
N TYR A 66 12.38 33.29 9.11
CA TYR A 66 11.06 32.67 9.33
C TYR A 66 11.16 31.49 10.32
N GLN A 67 12.21 30.68 10.16
CA GLN A 67 12.45 29.56 11.08
C GLN A 67 12.79 30.05 12.48
N ALA A 68 13.61 31.10 12.60
CA ALA A 68 13.97 31.71 13.88
C ALA A 68 12.74 32.26 14.61
N ALA A 69 11.85 32.96 13.90
CA ALA A 69 10.62 33.50 14.48
C ALA A 69 9.68 32.40 15.01
N SER A 70 9.58 31.26 14.32
CA SER A 70 8.82 30.10 14.81
C SER A 70 9.32 29.55 16.14
N TRP A 71 10.62 29.67 16.45
CA TRP A 71 11.16 29.30 17.76
C TRP A 71 10.80 30.32 18.83
N THR A 72 10.88 31.62 18.50
CA THR A 72 10.57 32.71 19.44
C THR A 72 9.09 32.74 19.80
N MET A 73 8.19 32.47 18.86
CA MET A 73 6.74 32.47 19.07
C MET A 73 6.19 31.13 19.58
N ALA A 74 7.05 30.18 19.96
CA ALA A 74 6.64 28.84 20.37
C ALA A 74 5.87 28.81 21.71
N GLU A 75 6.12 29.77 22.62
CA GLU A 75 5.52 29.83 23.96
C GLU A 75 4.24 30.70 24.03
N THR A 76 4.06 31.64 23.09
CA THR A 76 2.86 32.49 22.98
C THR A 76 1.69 31.79 22.26
N ARG A 77 1.83 30.48 22.03
CA ARG A 77 0.87 29.66 21.27
C ARG A 77 -0.51 29.61 21.93
N THR A 78 -1.51 30.08 21.21
CA THR A 78 -2.85 29.49 21.24
C THR A 78 -3.05 28.74 19.93
N SER A 79 -2.58 27.50 19.85
CA SER A 79 -2.71 26.71 18.61
C SER A 79 -4.17 26.30 18.39
N VAL A 80 -4.88 26.98 17.50
CA VAL A 80 -6.30 26.67 17.16
C VAL A 80 -6.43 25.63 16.03
N PHE A 81 -5.33 25.15 15.43
CA PHE A 81 -5.39 24.17 14.34
C PHE A 81 -4.88 22.79 14.73
N SER A 82 -5.81 21.82 14.72
CA SER A 82 -5.52 20.39 14.73
C SER A 82 -5.42 19.89 13.29
N TYR A 83 -4.24 19.41 12.90
CA TYR A 83 -4.09 18.70 11.63
C TYR A 83 -4.66 17.29 11.82
N ASN A 84 -5.73 16.96 11.10
CA ASN A 84 -6.11 15.56 10.88
C ASN A 84 -5.11 14.95 9.88
N THR A 85 -3.88 14.66 10.32
CA THR A 85 -3.05 13.71 9.59
C THR A 85 -3.81 12.39 9.52
N PRO A 86 -3.99 11.80 8.33
CA PRO A 86 -4.66 10.52 8.23
C PRO A 86 -3.95 9.54 9.16
N SER A 87 -4.69 8.92 10.08
CA SER A 87 -4.10 7.90 10.94
C SER A 87 -3.44 6.83 10.07
N PHE A 88 -2.35 6.22 10.55
CA PHE A 88 -1.69 5.13 9.85
C PHE A 88 -2.67 4.01 9.44
N ILE A 89 -3.62 3.70 10.32
CA ILE A 89 -4.73 2.77 10.07
C ILE A 89 -5.66 3.29 8.97
N GLY A 90 -5.94 4.58 8.95
CA GLY A 90 -6.69 5.25 7.89
C GLY A 90 -6.01 5.10 6.52
N MET A 91 -4.69 5.26 6.44
CA MET A 91 -3.93 5.04 5.20
C MET A 91 -3.98 3.58 4.74
N ILE A 92 -3.83 2.62 5.65
CA ILE A 92 -3.95 1.18 5.32
C ILE A 92 -5.33 0.86 4.74
N LYS A 93 -6.40 1.33 5.38
CA LYS A 93 -7.78 1.13 4.92
C LYS A 93 -8.05 1.86 3.61
N ALA A 94 -7.48 3.06 3.44
CA ALA A 94 -7.63 3.84 2.23
C ALA A 94 -6.90 3.24 1.03
N LYS A 95 -6.01 2.26 1.19
CA LYS A 95 -5.34 1.57 0.08
C LYS A 95 -6.04 0.29 -0.37
N ALA A 96 -6.75 -0.40 0.51
CA ALA A 96 -7.22 -1.77 0.27
C ALA A 96 -8.72 -1.95 0.51
N GLY A 97 -9.34 -2.90 -0.21
CA GLY A 97 -10.73 -3.31 0.04
C GLY A 97 -10.86 -4.37 1.14
N PRO A 98 -12.09 -4.82 1.42
CA PRO A 98 -12.37 -5.72 2.53
C PRO A 98 -11.68 -7.08 2.41
N VAL A 99 -11.62 -7.70 1.22
CA VAL A 99 -10.97 -9.02 1.05
C VAL A 99 -9.48 -8.91 1.30
N THR A 100 -8.85 -7.85 0.80
CA THR A 100 -7.44 -7.61 1.01
C THR A 100 -7.14 -7.45 2.51
N LEU A 101 -7.92 -6.61 3.21
CA LEU A 101 -7.74 -6.36 4.64
C LEU A 101 -8.02 -7.61 5.48
N ILE A 102 -9.09 -8.36 5.19
CA ILE A 102 -9.42 -9.62 5.87
C ILE A 102 -8.30 -10.64 5.65
N GLY A 103 -7.83 -10.82 4.41
CA GLY A 103 -6.75 -11.76 4.10
C GLY A 103 -5.45 -11.42 4.84
N MET A 104 -5.10 -10.13 4.90
CA MET A 104 -3.98 -9.62 5.68
C MET A 104 -4.15 -9.93 7.18
N SER A 105 -5.31 -9.63 7.77
CA SER A 105 -5.59 -9.92 9.18
C SER A 105 -5.54 -11.42 9.48
N VAL A 106 -6.11 -12.27 8.61
CA VAL A 106 -6.08 -13.73 8.77
C VAL A 106 -4.65 -14.25 8.76
N CYS A 107 -3.81 -13.81 7.81
CA CYS A 107 -2.40 -14.22 7.77
C CYS A 107 -1.65 -13.80 9.04
N MET A 108 -1.87 -12.57 9.52
CA MET A 108 -1.24 -12.07 10.75
C MET A 108 -1.68 -12.87 11.98
N VAL A 109 -2.98 -13.13 12.13
CA VAL A 109 -3.51 -13.90 13.27
C VAL A 109 -2.98 -15.33 13.25
N VAL A 110 -3.01 -16.01 12.10
CA VAL A 110 -2.47 -17.37 11.98
C VAL A 110 -0.99 -17.40 12.31
N PHE A 111 -0.20 -16.46 11.80
CA PHE A 111 1.22 -16.38 12.10
C PHE A 111 1.49 -16.18 13.59
N VAL A 112 0.76 -15.28 14.25
CA VAL A 112 0.87 -15.07 15.70
C VAL A 112 0.55 -16.35 16.46
N LEU A 113 -0.56 -17.03 16.12
CA LEU A 113 -0.93 -18.30 16.76
C LEU A 113 0.15 -19.40 16.57
N LEU A 114 0.81 -19.45 15.40
CA LEU A 114 1.94 -20.36 15.18
C LEU A 114 3.09 -20.09 16.18
N GLN A 115 3.36 -18.83 16.52
CA GLN A 115 4.39 -18.44 17.51
C GLN A 115 4.01 -18.81 18.95
N PHE A 116 2.71 -18.92 19.25
CA PHE A 116 2.18 -19.30 20.58
C PHE A 116 2.03 -20.82 20.78
N GLY A 117 2.85 -21.62 20.10
CA GLY A 117 2.90 -23.07 20.29
C GLY A 117 1.80 -23.87 19.58
N LEU A 118 0.98 -23.24 18.73
CA LEU A 118 -0.03 -23.93 17.91
C LEU A 118 0.51 -24.42 16.56
N GLN A 119 1.84 -24.40 16.36
CA GLN A 119 2.50 -24.74 15.10
C GLN A 119 2.03 -26.07 14.51
N ASN A 120 2.17 -27.17 15.26
CA ASN A 120 1.81 -28.52 14.78
C ASN A 120 0.33 -28.65 14.47
N ARG A 121 -0.55 -28.06 15.30
CA ARG A 121 -2.01 -28.13 15.11
C ARG A 121 -2.46 -27.36 13.89
N LEU A 122 -2.01 -26.12 13.75
CA LEU A 122 -2.38 -25.26 12.63
C LEU A 122 -1.75 -25.75 11.32
N PHE A 123 -0.49 -26.19 11.35
CA PHE A 123 0.14 -26.80 10.18
C PHE A 123 -0.64 -28.04 9.76
N SER A 124 -0.88 -28.99 10.67
CA SER A 124 -1.67 -30.21 10.41
C SER A 124 -3.05 -29.92 9.81
N LEU A 125 -3.73 -28.85 10.23
CA LEU A 125 -5.06 -28.48 9.73
C LEU A 125 -5.04 -27.80 8.35
N LEU A 126 -4.02 -26.98 8.10
CA LEU A 126 -4.01 -26.01 7.00
C LEU A 126 -3.08 -26.36 5.84
N HIS A 127 -2.14 -27.31 6.02
CA HIS A 127 -1.21 -27.72 4.96
C HIS A 127 -1.93 -28.31 3.75
N PHE A 128 -1.29 -28.23 2.59
CA PHE A 128 -1.77 -28.79 1.33
C PHE A 128 -1.99 -30.31 1.44
N PRO A 129 -2.98 -30.93 0.78
CA PRO A 129 -3.25 -32.37 0.93
C PRO A 129 -1.99 -33.22 0.73
N ALA A 130 -1.59 -33.95 1.75
CA ALA A 130 -0.44 -34.85 1.74
C ALA A 130 -0.85 -36.31 1.51
N GLU A 131 -2.08 -36.66 1.89
CA GLU A 131 -2.64 -38.01 1.81
C GLU A 131 -3.92 -38.04 0.96
N PRO A 132 -4.28 -39.20 0.36
CA PRO A 132 -5.51 -39.32 -0.43
C PRO A 132 -6.78 -38.91 0.32
N SER A 133 -6.87 -39.23 1.61
CA SER A 133 -8.01 -38.87 2.48
C SER A 133 -8.17 -37.36 2.66
N GLN A 134 -7.11 -36.58 2.45
CA GLN A 134 -7.09 -35.14 2.61
C GLN A 134 -7.49 -34.40 1.32
N GLN A 135 -7.55 -35.08 0.17
CA GLN A 135 -7.88 -34.44 -1.11
C GLN A 135 -9.31 -33.87 -1.13
N ILE A 136 -10.24 -34.53 -0.44
CA ILE A 136 -11.63 -34.09 -0.28
C ILE A 136 -11.78 -32.92 0.72
N GLN A 137 -10.73 -32.62 1.50
CA GLN A 137 -10.71 -31.51 2.44
C GLN A 137 -10.43 -30.22 1.69
N VAL A 138 -11.43 -29.73 0.95
CA VAL A 138 -11.32 -28.66 -0.06
C VAL A 138 -10.61 -27.41 0.45
N TRP A 139 -10.73 -27.07 1.74
CA TRP A 139 -10.03 -25.92 2.32
C TRP A 139 -8.51 -26.02 2.21
N ARG A 140 -7.93 -27.23 2.26
CA ARG A 140 -6.48 -27.47 2.19
C ARG A 140 -5.85 -27.06 0.87
N TRP A 141 -6.65 -26.96 -0.19
CA TRP A 141 -6.21 -26.46 -1.49
C TRP A 141 -5.96 -24.93 -1.50
N PHE A 142 -6.32 -24.25 -0.41
CA PHE A 142 -6.22 -22.79 -0.30
C PHE A 142 -5.54 -22.36 1.00
N THR A 143 -5.79 -23.05 2.11
CA THR A 143 -5.34 -22.63 3.44
C THR A 143 -3.83 -22.69 3.61
N HIS A 144 -3.10 -23.48 2.84
CA HIS A 144 -1.63 -23.46 2.88
C HIS A 144 -1.06 -22.06 2.56
N ALA A 145 -1.79 -21.24 1.78
CA ALA A 145 -1.39 -19.89 1.43
C ALA A 145 -1.39 -18.91 2.63
N ILE A 146 -2.06 -19.24 3.74
CA ILE A 146 -2.09 -18.37 4.94
C ILE A 146 -0.99 -18.70 5.95
N LEU A 147 -0.32 -19.85 5.81
CA LEU A 147 0.76 -20.29 6.69
C LEU A 147 2.06 -19.53 6.40
N HIS A 148 2.71 -19.00 7.43
CA HIS A 148 4.01 -18.32 7.29
C HIS A 148 4.94 -18.78 8.42
N PHE A 149 6.23 -18.93 8.12
CA PHE A 149 7.21 -19.56 9.02
C PHE A 149 8.34 -18.64 9.48
N SER A 150 8.36 -17.39 9.03
CA SER A 150 9.29 -16.36 9.52
C SER A 150 8.68 -14.98 9.42
N ALA A 151 9.16 -14.04 10.25
CA ALA A 151 8.67 -12.66 10.26
C ALA A 151 8.90 -11.96 8.91
N MET A 152 10.09 -12.13 8.31
CA MET A 152 10.40 -11.57 7.01
C MET A 152 9.45 -12.10 5.92
N HIS A 153 9.18 -13.42 5.93
CA HIS A 153 8.30 -14.04 4.94
C HIS A 153 6.87 -13.48 5.00
N ILE A 154 6.27 -13.34 6.19
CA ILE A 154 4.93 -12.77 6.29
C ILE A 154 4.89 -11.27 5.95
N VAL A 155 5.87 -10.49 6.41
CA VAL A 155 5.90 -9.04 6.17
C VAL A 155 5.88 -8.74 4.67
N PHE A 156 6.76 -9.37 3.89
CA PHE A 156 6.80 -9.14 2.45
C PHE A 156 5.54 -9.64 1.74
N ASN A 157 5.05 -10.84 2.06
CA ASN A 157 3.85 -11.38 1.42
C ASN A 157 2.61 -10.51 1.68
N VAL A 158 2.41 -10.11 2.94
CA VAL A 158 1.27 -9.28 3.32
C VAL A 158 1.39 -7.88 2.73
N LEU A 159 2.60 -7.30 2.67
CA LEU A 159 2.82 -6.02 2.02
C LEU A 159 2.47 -6.08 0.52
N TRP A 160 2.91 -7.11 -0.19
CA TRP A 160 2.59 -7.27 -1.61
C TRP A 160 1.13 -7.60 -1.86
N TRP A 161 0.52 -8.43 -1.01
CA TRP A 161 -0.92 -8.66 -1.03
C TRP A 161 -1.71 -7.37 -0.82
N TRP A 162 -1.33 -6.57 0.18
CA TRP A 162 -1.98 -5.29 0.48
C TRP A 162 -1.83 -4.30 -0.68
N GLN A 163 -0.64 -4.16 -1.24
CA GLN A 163 -0.37 -3.23 -2.34
C GLN A 163 -1.09 -3.66 -3.62
N LEU A 164 -0.83 -4.88 -4.10
CA LEU A 164 -1.28 -5.36 -5.41
C LEU A 164 -2.73 -5.85 -5.37
N GLY A 165 -3.08 -6.61 -4.33
CA GLY A 165 -4.43 -7.07 -4.10
C GLY A 165 -5.38 -5.91 -3.83
N GLY A 166 -4.93 -4.90 -3.07
CA GLY A 166 -5.68 -3.68 -2.84
C GLY A 166 -6.02 -2.93 -4.12
N ASP A 167 -5.05 -2.76 -5.04
CA ASP A 167 -5.28 -2.13 -6.34
C ASP A 167 -6.29 -2.91 -7.19
N ILE A 168 -6.12 -4.22 -7.29
CA ILE A 168 -7.01 -5.10 -8.05
C ILE A 168 -8.43 -5.08 -7.45
N GLU A 169 -8.56 -5.21 -6.14
CA GLU A 169 -9.86 -5.24 -5.47
C GLU A 169 -10.60 -3.92 -5.63
N LYS A 170 -9.91 -2.79 -5.47
CA LYS A 170 -10.54 -1.48 -5.62
C LYS A 170 -11.01 -1.22 -7.03
N ARG A 171 -10.25 -1.68 -8.04
CA ARG A 171 -10.57 -1.37 -9.42
C ARG A 171 -11.49 -2.40 -10.08
N LEU A 172 -11.35 -3.68 -9.74
CA LEU A 172 -12.10 -4.79 -10.38
C LEU A 172 -13.07 -5.50 -9.43
N GLY A 173 -13.08 -5.11 -8.15
CA GLY A 173 -13.96 -5.65 -7.13
C GLY A 173 -13.41 -6.90 -6.42
N SER A 174 -13.93 -7.13 -5.21
CA SER A 174 -13.56 -8.25 -4.33
C SER A 174 -13.70 -9.62 -4.98
N ARG A 175 -14.69 -9.82 -5.86
CA ARG A 175 -14.88 -11.08 -6.58
C ARG A 175 -13.69 -11.45 -7.46
N LYS A 176 -13.06 -10.46 -8.12
CA LYS A 176 -11.89 -10.71 -8.97
C LYS A 176 -10.68 -11.12 -8.13
N LEU A 177 -10.46 -10.44 -7.00
CA LEU A 177 -9.38 -10.80 -6.08
C LEU A 177 -9.57 -12.21 -5.50
N LEU A 178 -10.79 -12.58 -5.10
CA LEU A 178 -11.09 -13.94 -4.63
C LEU A 178 -10.88 -15.00 -5.71
N GLN A 179 -11.24 -14.71 -6.97
CA GLN A 179 -10.97 -15.60 -8.09
C GLN A 179 -9.46 -15.82 -8.28
N LEU A 180 -8.68 -14.74 -8.28
CA LEU A 180 -7.22 -14.82 -8.40
C LEU A 180 -6.61 -15.62 -7.24
N PHE A 181 -7.05 -15.36 -6.00
CA PHE A 181 -6.63 -16.14 -4.84
C PHE A 181 -6.94 -17.62 -4.99
N ALA A 182 -8.19 -17.99 -5.30
CA ALA A 182 -8.61 -19.39 -5.39
C ALA A 182 -7.86 -20.15 -6.50
N VAL A 183 -7.75 -19.58 -7.71
CA VAL A 183 -7.07 -20.22 -8.83
C VAL A 183 -5.58 -20.37 -8.55
N SER A 184 -4.92 -19.29 -8.11
CA SER A 184 -3.47 -19.31 -7.92
C SER A 184 -3.04 -20.12 -6.71
N ALA A 185 -3.76 -20.08 -5.58
CA ALA A 185 -3.44 -20.90 -4.42
C ALA A 185 -3.53 -22.39 -4.77
N ALA A 186 -4.60 -22.82 -5.42
CA ALA A 186 -4.77 -24.22 -5.82
C ALA A 186 -3.70 -24.68 -6.82
N LEU A 187 -3.45 -23.90 -7.89
CA LEU A 187 -2.47 -24.29 -8.91
C LEU A 187 -1.03 -24.23 -8.39
N SER A 188 -0.66 -23.17 -7.67
CA SER A 188 0.70 -23.05 -7.10
C SER A 188 0.95 -24.10 -6.02
N GLY A 189 -0.06 -24.40 -5.19
CA GLY A 189 0.02 -25.47 -4.19
C GLY A 189 0.20 -26.84 -4.84
N ALA A 190 -0.60 -27.16 -5.87
CA ALA A 190 -0.45 -28.40 -6.61
C ALA A 190 0.94 -28.51 -7.27
N GLY A 191 1.38 -27.46 -7.96
CA GLY A 191 2.70 -27.41 -8.59
C GLY A 191 3.84 -27.66 -7.61
N GLN A 192 3.80 -26.99 -6.45
CA GLN A 192 4.79 -27.18 -5.39
C GLN A 192 4.75 -28.59 -4.82
N TYR A 193 3.56 -29.12 -4.56
CA TYR A 193 3.38 -30.46 -4.01
C TYR A 193 4.01 -31.54 -4.89
N PHE A 194 3.83 -31.45 -6.21
CA PHE A 194 4.39 -32.44 -7.12
C PHE A 194 5.92 -32.40 -7.23
N VAL A 195 6.58 -31.32 -6.80
CA VAL A 195 8.05 -31.19 -6.87
C VAL A 195 8.71 -31.43 -5.51
N GLU A 196 8.14 -30.90 -4.42
CA GLU A 196 8.79 -30.90 -3.09
C GLU A 196 7.92 -31.48 -1.97
N GLY A 197 6.71 -31.97 -2.28
CA GLY A 197 5.76 -32.49 -1.31
C GLY A 197 4.98 -31.40 -0.55
N ALA A 198 4.28 -31.77 0.52
CA ALA A 198 3.31 -30.90 1.21
C ALA A 198 3.89 -29.95 2.26
N ASN A 199 5.22 -29.97 2.47
CA ASN A 199 5.90 -29.20 3.52
C ASN A 199 6.19 -27.75 3.09
N PHE A 200 5.13 -27.02 2.74
CA PHE A 200 5.22 -25.63 2.33
C PHE A 200 4.02 -24.83 2.83
N GLY A 201 4.11 -23.51 2.68
CA GLY A 201 3.07 -22.57 3.04
C GLY A 201 3.48 -21.15 2.69
N GLY A 202 2.50 -20.28 2.50
CA GLY A 202 2.72 -18.86 2.28
C GLY A 202 1.97 -18.31 1.09
N LEU A 203 1.70 -17.01 1.15
CA LEU A 203 0.89 -16.30 0.16
C LEU A 203 1.67 -15.98 -1.13
N SER A 204 2.95 -16.30 -1.17
CA SER A 204 3.87 -15.89 -2.23
C SER A 204 3.47 -16.39 -3.63
N GLY A 205 2.95 -17.62 -3.76
CA GLY A 205 2.38 -18.10 -5.04
C GLY A 205 1.22 -17.22 -5.54
N VAL A 206 0.35 -16.78 -4.62
CA VAL A 206 -0.73 -15.84 -4.93
C VAL A 206 -0.17 -14.47 -5.30
N VAL A 207 0.84 -13.97 -4.55
CA VAL A 207 1.50 -12.69 -4.86
C VAL A 207 2.06 -12.69 -6.28
N TYR A 208 2.78 -13.74 -6.69
CA TYR A 208 3.28 -13.87 -8.06
C TYR A 208 2.15 -13.93 -9.10
N ALA A 209 1.01 -14.53 -8.77
CA ALA A 209 -0.17 -14.45 -9.63
C ALA A 209 -0.71 -13.02 -9.78
N LEU A 210 -0.73 -12.22 -8.70
CA LEU A 210 -1.12 -10.81 -8.80
C LEU A 210 -0.16 -10.02 -9.70
N VAL A 211 1.14 -10.31 -9.61
CA VAL A 211 2.18 -9.71 -10.49
C VAL A 211 1.92 -10.06 -11.95
N GLY A 212 1.75 -11.36 -12.25
CA GLY A 212 1.47 -11.83 -13.61
C GLY A 212 0.18 -11.23 -14.17
N TYR A 213 -0.86 -11.16 -13.35
CA TYR A 213 -2.13 -10.56 -13.71
C TYR A 213 -2.01 -9.07 -14.03
N LEU A 214 -1.37 -8.29 -13.14
CA LEU A 214 -1.16 -6.85 -13.33
C LEU A 214 -0.24 -6.55 -14.51
N TRP A 215 0.75 -7.40 -14.77
CA TRP A 215 1.61 -7.26 -15.94
C TRP A 215 0.79 -7.40 -17.23
N VAL A 216 -0.06 -8.42 -17.35
CA VAL A 216 -0.89 -8.62 -18.54
C VAL A 216 -1.95 -7.53 -18.67
N ILE A 217 -2.68 -7.22 -17.60
CA ILE A 217 -3.74 -6.21 -17.64
C ILE A 217 -3.18 -4.82 -17.92
N GLY A 218 -2.10 -4.43 -17.25
CA GLY A 218 -1.49 -3.12 -17.47
C GLY A 218 -0.89 -2.93 -18.86
N THR A 219 -0.53 -4.03 -19.54
CA THR A 219 -0.02 -3.97 -20.93
C THR A 219 -1.13 -4.07 -21.98
N LYS A 220 -2.14 -4.93 -21.78
CA LYS A 220 -3.18 -5.19 -22.79
C LYS A 220 -4.46 -4.37 -22.60
N VAL A 221 -4.73 -3.88 -21.40
CA VAL A 221 -5.93 -3.10 -21.05
C VAL A 221 -5.55 -1.88 -20.19
N PRO A 222 -4.66 -1.00 -20.70
CA PRO A 222 -4.10 0.12 -19.92
C PRO A 222 -5.16 1.11 -19.42
N GLN A 223 -6.32 1.20 -20.07
CA GLN A 223 -7.43 2.06 -19.65
C GLN A 223 -7.99 1.73 -18.25
N LEU A 224 -7.74 0.52 -17.73
CA LEU A 224 -8.17 0.16 -16.38
C LEU A 224 -7.37 0.89 -15.29
N GLY A 225 -6.23 1.51 -15.63
CA GLY A 225 -5.35 2.20 -14.67
C GLY A 225 -4.60 1.25 -13.74
N LEU A 226 -4.69 -0.07 -13.98
CA LEU A 226 -3.99 -1.09 -13.22
C LEU A 226 -2.65 -1.38 -13.87
N SER A 227 -1.57 -0.87 -13.29
CA SER A 227 -0.22 -1.16 -13.77
C SER A 227 0.75 -1.29 -12.60
N MET A 228 1.85 -1.98 -12.86
CA MET A 228 2.96 -2.11 -11.93
C MET A 228 4.19 -1.45 -12.56
N PRO A 229 4.98 -0.66 -11.81
CA PRO A 229 6.21 -0.08 -12.33
C PRO A 229 7.14 -1.18 -12.87
N LYS A 230 7.65 -1.00 -14.10
CA LYS A 230 8.56 -1.97 -14.74
C LYS A 230 9.76 -2.37 -13.88
N PRO A 231 10.43 -1.44 -13.14
CA PRO A 231 11.54 -1.82 -12.25
C PRO A 231 11.12 -2.81 -11.16
N LEU A 232 9.88 -2.70 -10.69
CA LEU A 232 9.35 -3.53 -9.63
C LEU A 232 8.98 -4.93 -10.17
N ILE A 233 8.43 -5.03 -11.39
CA ILE A 233 8.30 -6.32 -12.09
C ILE A 233 9.68 -6.97 -12.24
N GLY A 234 10.68 -6.21 -12.72
CA GLY A 234 12.05 -6.69 -12.86
C GLY A 234 12.64 -7.20 -11.54
N PHE A 235 12.47 -6.44 -10.45
CA PHE A 235 12.87 -6.85 -9.11
C PHE A 235 12.24 -8.18 -8.69
N MET A 236 10.95 -8.38 -8.92
CA MET A 236 10.27 -9.63 -8.57
C MET A 236 10.69 -10.82 -9.45
N LEU A 237 10.96 -10.60 -10.74
CA LEU A 237 11.46 -11.65 -11.62
C LEU A 237 12.90 -12.04 -11.26
N VAL A 238 13.75 -11.08 -10.89
CA VAL A 238 15.09 -11.37 -10.37
C VAL A 238 14.99 -12.15 -9.07
N TRP A 239 14.11 -11.74 -8.15
CA TRP A 239 13.88 -12.47 -6.90
C TRP A 239 13.40 -13.90 -7.14
N LEU A 240 12.53 -14.13 -8.13
CA LEU A 240 12.10 -15.45 -8.56
C LEU A 240 13.29 -16.32 -9.01
N VAL A 241 14.11 -15.79 -9.92
CA VAL A 241 15.27 -16.52 -10.46
C VAL A 241 16.29 -16.82 -9.37
N LEU A 242 16.58 -15.86 -8.50
CA LEU A 242 17.49 -16.05 -7.36
C LEU A 242 16.96 -17.09 -6.38
N GLY A 243 15.64 -17.20 -6.22
CA GLY A 243 15.04 -18.24 -5.40
C GLY A 243 15.41 -19.65 -5.86
N PHE A 244 15.52 -19.89 -7.17
CA PHE A 244 15.94 -21.18 -7.75
C PHE A 244 17.44 -21.50 -7.55
N VAL A 245 18.26 -20.54 -7.10
CA VAL A 245 19.70 -20.74 -6.88
C VAL A 245 19.94 -21.40 -5.52
N GLN A 246 20.02 -22.74 -5.54
CA GLN A 246 20.34 -23.60 -4.38
C GLN A 246 21.83 -23.57 -4.04
N PRO A 247 22.26 -23.86 -2.77
CA PRO A 247 21.48 -24.37 -1.63
C PRO A 247 21.07 -23.34 -0.57
N TYR A 248 21.22 -22.04 -0.86
CA TYR A 248 21.19 -21.02 0.20
C TYR A 248 19.78 -20.56 0.63
N MET A 249 18.73 -20.96 -0.11
CA MET A 249 17.37 -20.46 0.08
C MET A 249 16.34 -21.60 -0.07
N ALA A 250 15.75 -22.05 1.03
CA ALA A 250 14.62 -22.99 1.03
C ALA A 250 13.32 -22.25 0.64
N ILE A 251 13.19 -21.94 -0.64
CA ILE A 251 12.05 -21.21 -1.21
C ILE A 251 11.24 -22.14 -2.10
N ALA A 252 9.92 -22.13 -1.92
CA ALA A 252 8.95 -22.81 -2.78
C ALA A 252 8.87 -22.16 -4.18
N ASN A 253 9.93 -22.25 -4.96
CA ASN A 253 10.05 -21.52 -6.23
C ASN A 253 9.07 -22.03 -7.29
N THR A 254 8.72 -23.32 -7.24
CA THR A 254 7.69 -23.89 -8.11
C THR A 254 6.33 -23.24 -7.84
N ALA A 255 5.97 -23.01 -6.56
CA ALA A 255 4.77 -22.26 -6.21
C ALA A 255 4.79 -20.85 -6.83
N HIS A 256 5.92 -20.16 -6.80
CA HIS A 256 6.04 -18.81 -7.36
C HIS A 256 5.88 -18.79 -8.88
N LEU A 257 6.56 -19.71 -9.58
CA LEU A 257 6.48 -19.81 -11.04
C LEU A 257 5.06 -20.17 -11.49
N VAL A 258 4.45 -21.20 -10.89
CA VAL A 258 3.08 -21.62 -11.23
C VAL A 258 2.07 -20.54 -10.85
N GLY A 259 2.29 -19.86 -9.73
CA GLY A 259 1.57 -18.65 -9.34
C GLY A 259 1.61 -17.59 -10.44
N LEU A 260 2.79 -17.17 -10.87
CA LEU A 260 2.99 -16.19 -11.93
C LEU A 260 2.25 -16.58 -13.22
N LEU A 261 2.43 -17.82 -13.67
CA LEU A 261 1.78 -18.34 -14.87
C LEU A 261 0.25 -18.37 -14.75
N SER A 262 -0.28 -18.73 -13.59
CA SER A 262 -1.73 -18.70 -13.33
C SER A 262 -2.30 -17.28 -13.43
N GLY A 263 -1.58 -16.29 -12.89
CA GLY A 263 -1.94 -14.88 -12.99
C GLY A 263 -1.93 -14.35 -14.41
N VAL A 264 -0.87 -14.68 -15.16
CA VAL A 264 -0.76 -14.35 -16.60
C VAL A 264 -1.92 -14.95 -17.38
N LEU A 265 -2.25 -16.23 -17.15
CA LEU A 265 -3.36 -16.90 -17.82
C LEU A 265 -4.70 -16.21 -17.55
N VAL A 266 -5.03 -15.92 -16.28
CA VAL A 266 -6.26 -15.21 -15.92
C VAL A 266 -6.27 -13.81 -16.55
N GLY A 267 -5.15 -13.10 -16.53
CA GLY A 267 -5.00 -11.78 -17.15
C GLY A 267 -5.23 -11.81 -18.65
N LEU A 268 -4.74 -12.84 -19.36
CA LEU A 268 -4.94 -13.01 -20.80
C LEU A 268 -6.41 -13.28 -21.14
N LEU A 269 -7.08 -14.10 -20.34
CA LEU A 269 -8.51 -14.38 -20.48
C LEU A 269 -9.35 -13.12 -20.27
N ASP A 270 -9.07 -12.36 -19.22
CA ASP A 270 -9.78 -11.11 -18.92
C ASP A 270 -9.49 -10.04 -19.99
N ALA A 271 -8.24 -9.89 -20.44
CA ALA A 271 -7.87 -8.93 -21.48
C ALA A 271 -8.54 -9.23 -22.84
N SER A 272 -8.81 -10.50 -23.13
CA SER A 272 -9.51 -10.92 -24.35
C SER A 272 -11.02 -10.71 -24.26
N ASN A 273 -11.56 -10.50 -23.06
CA ASN A 273 -12.99 -10.33 -22.83
C ASN A 273 -13.42 -8.87 -23.10
N LYS A 274 -14.43 -8.69 -23.96
CA LYS A 274 -15.00 -7.37 -24.33
C LYS A 274 -15.41 -6.54 -23.11
N LYS A 275 -15.86 -7.19 -22.03
CA LYS A 275 -16.25 -6.49 -20.79
C LYS A 275 -15.11 -5.66 -20.22
N PHE A 276 -13.90 -6.21 -20.15
CA PHE A 276 -12.74 -5.48 -19.60
C PHE A 276 -12.22 -4.43 -20.56
N ARG A 277 -12.28 -4.68 -21.87
CA ARG A 277 -11.88 -3.69 -22.89
C ARG A 277 -12.78 -2.45 -22.89
N ASN A 278 -14.05 -2.60 -22.52
CA ASN A 278 -15.04 -1.54 -22.51
C ASN A 278 -15.20 -0.85 -21.14
N MET A 279 -14.48 -1.30 -20.10
CA MET A 279 -14.45 -0.62 -18.80
C MET A 279 -13.59 0.65 -18.93
N GLN A 280 -14.17 1.78 -18.52
CA GLN A 280 -13.49 3.08 -18.40
C GLN A 280 -13.11 3.37 -16.95
#